data_AF-A0A5E4HNB0-F1
#
_entry.id   AF-A0A5E4HNB0-F1
#
_cell.length_a   1.000
_cell.length_b   1.000
_cell.length_c   1.000
_cell.angle_alpha   90.00
_cell.angle_beta   90.00
_cell.angle_gamma   90.00
#
_symmetry.space_group_name_H-M   'P 1'
#
loop_
_entity.id
_entity.type
_entity.pdbx_description
1 polymer ?
#
loop_
_entity_poly.entity_id
_entity_poly.type
_entity_poly.pdbx_seq_one_letter_code
_entity_poly.pdbx_strand_id
1 'polypeptide(L)'
;MMENELLNKSDIVWDYFVKHPHEEITPKKLSKTLKINYNTVNSEINRYYISGKIKKMRRGVYVLLPLLSKGQTTLSEGIQGSIG
;
A
#
# COMPACT_ATOMS: atom_id res chain seq x y z
N MET A 1 -1.85 14.55 -32.26
CA MET A 1 -2.93 13.97 -31.44
C MET A 1 -2.39 13.95 -30.01
N MET A 2 -2.95 14.75 -29.10
CA MET A 2 -2.50 14.75 -27.71
C MET A 2 -3.01 13.47 -27.05
N GLU A 3 -2.11 12.53 -26.79
CA GLU A 3 -2.34 11.45 -25.84
C GLU A 3 -2.53 12.09 -24.47
N ASN A 4 -3.78 12.49 -24.17
CA ASN A 4 -4.23 12.60 -22.80
C ASN A 4 -4.24 11.17 -22.27
N GLU A 5 -3.08 10.66 -21.85
CA GLU A 5 -2.99 9.57 -20.91
C GLU A 5 -3.86 9.97 -19.72
N LEU A 6 -5.09 9.44 -19.72
CA LEU A 6 -5.91 9.33 -18.53
C LEU A 6 -5.14 8.42 -17.58
N LEU A 7 -4.13 8.98 -16.91
CA LEU A 7 -3.42 8.35 -15.81
C LEU A 7 -4.52 7.79 -14.90
N ASN A 8 -4.63 6.46 -14.91
CA ASN A 8 -5.72 5.81 -14.22
C ASN A 8 -5.56 6.19 -12.75
N LYS A 9 -6.66 6.51 -12.06
CA LYS A 9 -6.59 6.93 -10.65
C LYS A 9 -5.84 5.89 -9.81
N SER A 10 -5.91 4.62 -10.21
CA SER A 10 -5.11 3.52 -9.69
C SER A 10 -3.59 3.76 -9.79
N ASP A 11 -3.11 4.16 -10.98
CA ASP A 11 -1.69 4.41 -11.25
C ASP A 11 -1.16 5.56 -10.41
N ILE A 12 -1.95 6.62 -10.23
CA ILE A 12 -1.58 7.77 -9.37
C ILE A 12 -1.42 7.33 -7.91
N VAL A 13 -2.34 6.49 -7.41
CA VAL A 13 -2.25 5.96 -6.04
C VAL A 13 -1.01 5.06 -5.89
N TRP A 14 -0.72 4.22 -6.89
CA TRP A 14 0.45 3.35 -6.87
C TRP A 14 1.77 4.13 -6.93
N ASP A 15 1.87 5.10 -7.83
CA ASP A 15 3.04 5.97 -7.99
C ASP A 15 3.40 6.69 -6.68
N TYR A 16 2.39 7.13 -5.92
CA TYR A 16 2.63 7.70 -4.59
C TYR A 16 3.32 6.70 -3.66
N PHE A 17 2.84 5.46 -3.55
CA PHE A 17 3.47 4.46 -2.69
C PHE A 17 4.91 4.16 -3.12
N VAL A 18 5.18 4.07 -4.42
CA VAL A 18 6.52 3.82 -4.98
C VAL A 18 7.48 4.97 -4.67
N LYS A 19 7.03 6.22 -4.77
CA LYS A 19 7.82 7.40 -4.40
C LYS A 19 8.02 7.55 -2.88
N HIS A 20 7.14 6.95 -2.09
CA HIS A 20 7.11 7.06 -0.62
C HIS A 20 7.09 5.68 0.07
N PRO A 21 8.08 4.81 -0.15
CA PRO A 21 8.00 3.39 0.19
C PRO A 21 7.93 3.08 1.70
N HIS A 22 8.46 3.96 2.55
CA HIS A 22 8.45 3.79 4.01
C HIS A 22 7.45 4.70 4.73
N GLU A 23 6.63 5.45 3.98
CA GLU A 23 5.69 6.37 4.57
C GLU A 23 4.45 5.63 5.10
N GLU A 24 4.07 5.90 6.34
CA GLU A 24 2.79 5.44 6.88
C GLU A 24 1.63 6.27 6.29
N ILE A 25 0.81 5.62 5.47
CA ILE A 25 -0.27 6.25 4.74
C ILE A 25 -1.64 5.80 5.25
N THR A 26 -2.53 6.78 5.45
CA THR A 26 -3.96 6.52 5.65
C THR A 26 -4.73 6.87 4.38
N PRO A 27 -5.85 6.17 4.08
CA PRO A 27 -6.68 6.50 2.92
C PRO A 27 -7.16 7.96 2.92
N LYS A 28 -7.43 8.52 4.11
CA LYS A 28 -7.85 9.92 4.29
C LYS A 28 -6.75 10.92 3.94
N LYS A 29 -5.50 10.66 4.37
CA LYS A 29 -4.34 11.49 4.01
C LYS A 29 -4.10 11.43 2.51
N LEU A 30 -4.07 10.23 1.94
CA LEU A 30 -3.78 10.02 0.53
C LEU A 30 -4.85 10.64 -0.39
N SER A 31 -6.12 10.52 -0.02
CA SER A 31 -7.24 11.19 -0.69
C SER A 31 -7.06 12.71 -0.77
N LYS A 32 -6.64 13.35 0.32
CA LYS A 32 -6.39 14.79 0.34
C LYS A 32 -5.17 15.18 -0.51
N THR A 33 -4.08 14.43 -0.39
CA THR A 33 -2.84 14.70 -1.12
C THR A 33 -3.02 14.58 -2.63
N LEU A 34 -3.68 13.51 -3.08
CA LEU A 34 -3.90 13.24 -4.50
C LEU A 34 -5.14 13.94 -5.07
N LYS A 35 -5.94 14.59 -4.21
CA LYS A 35 -7.27 15.15 -4.56
C LYS A 35 -8.19 14.12 -5.24
N ILE A 36 -8.10 12.86 -4.81
CA ILE A 36 -8.92 11.74 -5.26
C ILE A 36 -9.98 11.43 -4.20
N ASN A 37 -11.17 11.00 -4.64
CA ASN A 37 -12.24 10.58 -3.73
C ASN A 37 -11.73 9.48 -2.76
N TYR A 38 -12.06 9.65 -1.48
CA TYR A 38 -11.73 8.69 -0.43
C TYR A 38 -12.14 7.26 -0.78
N ASN A 39 -13.32 7.04 -1.35
CA ASN A 39 -13.81 5.70 -1.70
C ASN A 39 -12.96 5.05 -2.80
N THR A 40 -12.52 5.84 -3.78
CA THR A 40 -11.60 5.37 -4.83
C THR A 40 -10.26 4.97 -4.20
N VAL A 41 -9.67 5.86 -3.40
CA VAL A 41 -8.39 5.58 -2.71
C VAL A 41 -8.49 4.34 -1.82
N ASN A 42 -9.56 4.22 -1.03
CA ASN A 42 -9.78 3.09 -0.16
C ASN A 42 -9.93 1.78 -0.95
N SER A 43 -10.59 1.82 -2.10
CA SER A 43 -10.73 0.66 -2.99
C SER A 43 -9.40 0.25 -3.63
N GLU A 44 -8.55 1.20 -4.01
CA GLU A 44 -7.19 0.91 -4.51
C GLU A 44 -6.29 0.34 -3.42
N ILE A 45 -6.25 0.96 -2.24
CA ILE A 45 -5.48 0.47 -1.10
C ILE A 45 -5.90 -0.95 -0.73
N ASN A 46 -7.21 -1.23 -0.68
CA ASN A 46 -7.69 -2.60 -0.42
C ASN A 46 -7.20 -3.59 -1.49
N ARG A 47 -7.22 -3.23 -2.77
CA ARG A 47 -6.66 -4.06 -3.85
C ARG A 47 -5.16 -4.31 -3.67
N TYR A 48 -4.39 -3.29 -3.33
CA TYR A 48 -2.94 -3.42 -3.10
C TYR A 48 -2.63 -4.27 -1.86
N TYR A 49 -3.46 -4.15 -0.82
CA TYR A 49 -3.33 -4.95 0.39
C TYR A 49 -3.65 -6.43 0.12
N ILE A 50 -4.76 -6.72 -0.56
CA ILE A 50 -5.16 -8.10 -0.91
C ILE A 50 -4.13 -8.75 -1.85
N SER A 51 -3.56 -7.99 -2.78
CA SER A 51 -2.51 -8.48 -3.69
C SER A 51 -1.10 -8.55 -3.05
N GLY A 52 -0.94 -8.18 -1.77
CA GLY A 52 0.34 -8.26 -1.07
C GLY A 52 1.38 -7.24 -1.52
N LYS A 53 0.97 -6.16 -2.21
CA LYS A 53 1.89 -5.07 -2.62
C LYS A 53 2.19 -4.09 -1.49
N ILE A 54 1.27 -3.95 -0.54
CA ILE A 54 1.40 -3.08 0.64
C ILE A 54 1.09 -3.88 1.90
N LYS A 55 1.64 -3.46 3.04
CA LYS A 55 1.35 -4.06 4.35
C LYS A 55 0.51 -3.10 5.18
N LYS A 56 -0.46 -3.66 5.90
CA LYS A 56 -1.20 -2.95 6.93
C LYS A 56 -0.39 -2.98 8.23
N MET A 57 0.04 -1.82 8.71
CA MET A 57 0.84 -1.70 9.94
C MET A 57 -0.06 -1.68 11.18
N ARG A 58 -1.13 -0.89 11.12
CA ARG A 58 -2.17 -0.79 12.17
C ARG A 58 -3.51 -0.44 11.53
N ARG A 59 -4.56 -0.31 12.34
CA ARG A 59 -5.92 -0.04 11.85
C ARG A 59 -5.95 1.23 10.97
N GLY A 60 -6.17 1.04 9.67
CA GLY A 60 -6.29 2.12 8.69
C GLY A 60 -4.97 2.75 8.23
N VAL A 61 -3.81 2.16 8.58
CA VAL A 61 -2.48 2.65 8.20
C VAL A 61 -1.75 1.59 7.39
N TYR A 62 -1.23 1.99 6.23
CA TYR A 62 -0.60 1.14 5.23
C TYR A 62 0.76 1.69 4.82
N VAL A 63 1.67 0.81 4.46
CA VAL A 63 3.01 1.15 3.97
C VAL A 63 3.33 0.27 2.76
N LEU A 64 4.13 0.77 1.82
CA LEU A 64 4.63 -0.08 0.74
C LEU A 64 5.47 -1.19 1.38
N LEU A 65 5.25 -2.44 0.97
CA LEU A 65 6.17 -3.50 1.35
C LEU A 65 7.51 -3.17 0.69
N PRO A 66 8.63 -3.13 1.44
CA PRO A 66 9.92 -3.08 0.79
C PRO A 66 9.95 -4.26 -0.18
N LEU A 67 10.29 -3.99 -1.44
CA LEU A 67 10.67 -5.04 -2.38
C LEU A 67 11.85 -5.74 -1.72
N LEU A 68 11.57 -6.80 -0.97
CA LEU A 68 12.60 -7.66 -0.40
C LEU A 68 13.36 -8.16 -1.63
N SER A 69 14.62 -7.72 -1.76
CA SER A 69 15.54 -8.30 -2.73
C SER A 69 15.43 -9.81 -2.60
N LYS A 70 15.12 -10.51 -3.70
CA LYS A 70 14.94 -11.97 -3.74
C LYS A 70 16.03 -12.64 -2.89
N GLY A 71 15.67 -13.11 -1.70
CA GLY A 71 16.64 -13.69 -0.74
C GLY A 71 16.41 -13.40 0.74
N GLN A 72 15.58 -12.42 1.12
CA GLN A 72 15.25 -12.18 2.53
C GLN A 72 13.85 -12.70 2.88
N THR A 73 13.76 -13.96 3.32
CA THR A 73 12.62 -14.46 4.09
C THR A 73 12.69 -13.85 5.49
N THR A 74 11.72 -13.02 5.86
CA THR A 74 11.58 -12.62 7.27
C THR A 74 11.07 -13.82 8.07
N LEU A 75 11.97 -14.44 8.84
CA LEU A 75 11.63 -15.31 9.96
C LEU A 75 10.87 -14.49 11.01
N SER A 76 9.54 -14.49 10.94
CA SER A 76 8.70 -13.99 12.03
C SER A 76 7.40 -14.79 12.13
N GLU A 77 7.52 -16.11 12.17
CA GLU A 77 6.51 -17.01 12.74
C GLU A 77 7.24 -18.00 13.64
N GLY A 78 7.73 -17.50 14.77
CA GLY A 78 8.44 -18.26 15.78
C GLY A 78 7.72 -18.17 17.13
N ILE A 79 6.84 -19.13 17.38
CA ILE A 79 6.61 -19.79 18.68
C ILE A 79 6.20 -18.87 19.85
N GLN A 80 4.89 -18.80 20.13
CA GLN A 80 4.44 -18.90 21.53
C GLN A 80 3.01 -19.43 21.62
N GLY A 81 2.92 -20.71 21.97
CA GLY A 81 1.69 -21.44 22.24
C GLY A 81 2.07 -22.71 22.96
N SER A 82 2.66 -22.56 24.15
CA SER A 82 3.09 -23.64 25.02
C SER A 82 1.90 -24.52 25.40
N ILE A 83 2.02 -25.80 25.06
CA ILE A 83 1.27 -26.92 25.65
C ILE A 83 1.71 -27.05 27.12
N GLY A 84 0.75 -27.00 28.03
CA GLY A 84 0.85 -27.38 29.43
C GLY A 84 -0.42 -28.11 29.82
#